data_AF-A0A357C5M5-F1
#
_entry.id   AF-A0A357C5M5-F1
#
_cell.length_a   1.000
_cell.length_b   1.000
_cell.length_c   1.000
_cell.angle_alpha   90.00
_cell.angle_beta   90.00
_cell.angle_gamma   90.00
#
_symmetry.space_group_name_H-M   'P 1'
#
loop_
_entity.id
_entity.type
_entity.pdbx_description
1 polymer ?
#
loop_
_entity_poly.entity_id
_entity_poly.type
_entity_poly.pdbx_seq_one_letter_code
_entity_poly.pdbx_strand_id
1 'polypeptide(L)'
;MSEHVQWFWLFPSQTLSMEPRTNVIRRHHVYHDALQRAFKISVMKAGITKQASVHTLRHSFATHLLESGYDIRTIQELLGHTSIQTTMIYTHVATKNILGVRSPLDK
;
A
#
# COMPACT_ATOMS: atom_id res chain seq x y z
N MET A 1 -25.64 -17.27 -28.54
CA MET A 1 -24.64 -16.19 -28.54
C MET A 1 -23.83 -16.32 -27.26
N SER A 2 -22.62 -16.90 -27.34
CA SER A 2 -21.73 -17.01 -26.19
C SER A 2 -21.05 -15.66 -25.98
N GLU A 3 -21.47 -14.92 -24.94
CA GLU A 3 -20.75 -13.72 -24.52
C GLU A 3 -19.41 -14.12 -23.89
N HIS A 4 -18.32 -13.91 -24.63
CA HIS A 4 -16.98 -14.05 -24.09
C HIS A 4 -16.69 -12.84 -23.19
N VAL A 5 -16.58 -13.08 -21.89
CA VAL A 5 -16.12 -12.06 -20.93
C VAL A 5 -14.67 -11.75 -21.26
N GLN A 6 -14.41 -10.56 -21.79
CA GLN A 6 -13.06 -10.07 -22.00
C GLN A 6 -12.45 -9.61 -20.67
N TRP A 7 -11.13 -9.75 -20.54
CA TRP A 7 -10.41 -9.26 -19.37
C TRP A 7 -10.39 -7.73 -19.37
N PHE A 8 -11.11 -7.12 -18.42
CA PHE A 8 -11.12 -5.68 -18.20
C PHE A 8 -10.39 -5.32 -16.89
N TRP A 9 -9.85 -4.10 -16.85
CA TRP A 9 -9.30 -3.54 -15.61
C TRP A 9 -10.42 -3.32 -14.59
N LEU A 10 -10.21 -3.75 -13.34
CA LEU A 10 -11.13 -3.47 -12.23
C LEU A 10 -11.31 -1.97 -11.98
N PHE A 11 -10.22 -1.21 -12.15
CA PHE A 11 -10.19 0.25 -12.08
C PHE A 11 -9.76 0.82 -13.43
N PRO A 12 -10.69 0.97 -14.38
CA PRO A 12 -10.36 1.51 -15.68
C PRO A 12 -10.11 3.02 -15.62
N SER A 13 -9.14 3.51 -16.39
CA SER A 13 -8.98 4.94 -16.65
C SER A 13 -10.26 5.50 -17.26
N GLN A 14 -10.61 6.75 -16.94
CA GLN A 14 -11.74 7.44 -17.56
C GLN A 14 -11.47 7.75 -19.04
N THR A 15 -10.20 7.98 -19.38
CA THR A 15 -9.74 8.29 -20.74
C THR A 15 -9.15 7.07 -21.45
N LEU A 16 -9.35 7.01 -22.77
CA LEU A 16 -8.63 6.08 -23.63
C LEU A 16 -7.22 6.59 -23.91
N SER A 17 -6.27 5.69 -24.06
CA SER A 17 -4.88 6.03 -24.39
C SER A 17 -4.36 5.10 -25.49
N MET A 18 -3.41 5.61 -26.27
CA MET A 18 -2.74 4.83 -27.31
C MET A 18 -1.67 3.96 -26.66
N GLU A 19 -1.71 2.65 -26.89
CA GLU A 19 -0.64 1.78 -26.43
C GLU A 19 0.63 1.97 -27.28
N PRO A 20 1.78 2.32 -26.67
CA PRO A 20 3.00 2.67 -27.43
C PRO A 20 3.59 1.53 -28.26
N ARG A 21 3.30 0.27 -27.90
CA ARG A 21 3.87 -0.92 -28.57
C ARG A 21 3.09 -1.36 -29.80
N THR A 22 1.81 -1.01 -29.87
CA THR A 22 0.88 -1.53 -30.89
C THR A 22 0.14 -0.42 -31.63
N ASN A 23 0.22 0.83 -31.16
CA ASN A 23 -0.54 1.98 -31.66
C ASN A 23 -2.06 1.80 -31.62
N VAL A 24 -2.55 0.82 -30.87
CA VAL A 24 -3.98 0.57 -30.68
C VAL A 24 -4.50 1.42 -29.52
N ILE A 25 -5.58 2.16 -29.76
CA ILE A 25 -6.29 2.89 -28.72
C ILE A 25 -7.05 1.89 -27.85
N ARG A 26 -6.74 1.86 -26.55
CA ARG A 26 -7.41 0.98 -25.60
C ARG A 26 -7.59 1.66 -24.25
N ARG A 27 -8.44 1.07 -23.42
CA ARG A 27 -8.65 1.51 -22.04
C ARG A 27 -7.60 0.87 -21.14
N HIS A 28 -6.79 1.69 -20.48
CA HIS A 28 -5.82 1.25 -19.48
C HIS A 28 -6.44 1.31 -18.08
N HIS A 29 -5.72 0.82 -17.07
CA HIS A 29 -6.08 1.06 -15.68
C HIS A 29 -5.89 2.53 -15.31
N VAL A 30 -6.48 2.95 -14.19
CA VAL A 30 -6.24 4.28 -13.61
C VAL A 30 -4.73 4.52 -13.46
N TYR A 31 -4.27 5.70 -13.89
CA TYR A 31 -2.88 6.09 -13.75
C TYR A 31 -2.50 6.22 -12.28
N HIS A 32 -1.34 5.69 -11.91
CA HIS A 32 -0.84 5.70 -10.54
C HIS A 32 -0.84 7.12 -9.91
N ASP A 33 -0.45 8.13 -10.68
CA ASP A 33 -0.40 9.52 -10.21
C ASP A 33 -1.77 10.10 -9.86
N ALA A 34 -2.84 9.61 -10.49
CA ALA A 34 -4.20 10.02 -10.13
C ALA A 34 -4.52 9.60 -8.69
N LEU A 35 -4.16 8.37 -8.30
CA LEU A 35 -4.36 7.88 -6.93
C LEU A 35 -3.47 8.64 -5.94
N GLN A 36 -2.20 8.87 -6.26
CA GLN A 36 -1.28 9.63 -5.40
C GLN A 36 -1.78 11.07 -5.16
N ARG A 37 -2.27 11.75 -6.20
CA ARG A 37 -2.85 13.10 -6.07
C ARG A 37 -4.11 13.11 -5.22
N ALA A 38 -5.03 12.18 -5.48
CA ALA A 38 -6.26 12.06 -4.69
C ALA A 38 -5.96 11.78 -3.21
N PHE A 39 -4.99 10.92 -2.94
CA PHE A 39 -4.55 10.63 -1.58
C PHE A 39 -3.93 11.86 -0.90
N LYS A 40 -3.02 12.59 -1.57
CA LYS A 40 -2.41 13.82 -1.03
C LYS A 40 -3.46 14.86 -0.65
N ILE A 41 -4.48 15.06 -1.49
CA ILE A 41 -5.60 15.97 -1.18
C ILE A 41 -6.35 15.50 0.08
N SER A 42 -6.58 14.20 0.21
CA SER A 42 -7.27 13.61 1.35
C SER A 42 -6.49 13.77 2.65
N VAL A 43 -5.17 13.57 2.62
CA VAL A 43 -4.26 13.80 3.76
C VAL A 43 -4.35 15.26 4.25
N MET A 44 -4.32 16.23 3.33
CA MET A 44 -4.46 17.65 3.66
C MET A 44 -5.83 17.96 4.28
N LYS A 45 -6.91 17.43 3.69
CA LYS A 45 -8.28 17.63 4.20
C LYS A 45 -8.48 17.00 5.58
N ALA A 46 -7.79 15.90 5.86
CA ALA A 46 -7.83 15.24 7.17
C ALA A 46 -6.98 15.93 8.24
N GLY A 47 -6.27 17.02 7.92
CA GLY A 47 -5.42 17.74 8.87
C GLY A 47 -4.16 16.97 9.29
N ILE A 48 -3.74 15.96 8.53
CA ILE A 48 -2.56 15.17 8.83
C ILE A 48 -1.32 15.98 8.43
N THR A 49 -0.53 16.40 9.43
CA THR A 49 0.67 17.21 9.24
C THR A 49 1.90 16.41 8.83
N LYS A 50 1.90 15.10 9.09
CA LYS A 50 2.97 14.18 8.70
C LYS A 50 2.93 13.94 7.19
N GLN A 51 4.11 13.75 6.60
CA GLN A 51 4.19 13.30 5.21
C GLN A 51 3.57 11.91 5.09
N ALA A 52 2.56 11.79 4.22
CA ALA A 52 1.88 10.53 3.94
C ALA A 52 1.68 10.37 2.43
N SER A 53 1.93 9.16 1.94
CA SER A 53 1.67 8.73 0.56
C SER A 53 0.85 7.44 0.56
N VAL A 54 0.44 6.95 -0.61
CA VAL A 54 -0.24 5.65 -0.72
C VAL A 54 0.63 4.52 -0.16
N HIS A 55 1.96 4.63 -0.21
CA HIS A 55 2.86 3.64 0.38
C HIS A 55 2.82 3.67 1.92
N THR A 56 2.50 4.81 2.53
CA THR A 56 2.27 4.93 3.98
C THR A 56 1.10 4.05 4.41
N LEU A 57 0.04 3.92 3.61
CA LEU A 57 -1.07 3.01 3.92
C LEU A 57 -0.62 1.54 3.99
N ARG A 58 0.27 1.11 3.08
CA ARG A 58 0.86 -0.23 3.10
C ARG A 58 1.70 -0.45 4.37
N HIS A 59 2.44 0.56 4.78
CA HIS A 59 3.18 0.51 6.03
C HIS A 59 2.26 0.43 7.25
N SER A 60 1.22 1.25 7.32
CA SER A 60 0.23 1.23 8.40
C SER A 60 -0.48 -0.13 8.48
N PHE A 61 -0.85 -0.73 7.36
CA PHE A 61 -1.42 -2.08 7.32
C PHE A 61 -0.49 -3.11 7.97
N ALA A 62 0.79 -3.14 7.58
CA ALA A 62 1.76 -4.08 8.13
C ALA A 62 2.00 -3.86 9.63
N THR A 63 2.15 -2.60 10.06
CA THR A 63 2.34 -2.26 11.47
C THR A 63 1.13 -2.67 12.30
N HIS A 64 -0.09 -2.40 11.85
CA HIS A 64 -1.30 -2.77 12.59
C HIS A 64 -1.50 -4.28 12.70
N LEU A 65 -1.15 -5.05 11.67
CA LEU A 65 -1.15 -6.51 11.77
C LEU A 65 -0.14 -7.00 12.82
N LEU A 66 1.06 -6.42 12.83
CA LEU A 66 2.08 -6.79 13.81
C LEU A 66 1.68 -6.41 15.24
N GLU A 67 1.10 -5.21 15.43
CA GLU A 67 0.54 -4.77 16.71
C GLU A 67 -0.63 -5.66 17.19
N SER A 68 -1.37 -6.24 16.24
CA SER A 68 -2.45 -7.20 16.53
C SER A 68 -1.94 -8.63 16.79
N GLY A 69 -0.62 -8.83 16.82
CA GLY A 69 0.01 -10.12 17.14
C GLY A 69 0.13 -11.09 15.98
N TYR A 70 -0.07 -10.66 14.73
CA TYR A 70 0.15 -11.53 13.57
C TYR A 70 1.64 -11.84 13.40
N ASP A 71 1.93 -13.09 13.05
CA ASP A 71 3.30 -13.52 12.76
C ASP A 71 3.87 -12.79 11.53
N ILE A 72 5.17 -12.49 11.58
CA ILE A 72 5.87 -11.74 10.55
C ILE A 72 5.86 -12.45 9.18
N ARG A 73 5.78 -13.78 9.14
CA ARG A 73 5.68 -14.55 7.90
C ARG A 73 4.29 -14.39 7.27
N THR A 74 3.23 -14.42 8.08
CA THR A 74 1.87 -14.14 7.61
C THR A 74 1.77 -12.74 7.00
N ILE A 75 2.38 -11.74 7.66
CA ILE A 75 2.42 -10.37 7.13
C ILE A 75 3.22 -10.31 5.82
N GLN A 76 4.34 -11.03 5.72
CA GLN A 76 5.14 -11.12 4.50
C GLN A 76 4.32 -11.67 3.31
N GLU A 77 3.58 -12.74 3.53
CA GLU A 77 2.71 -13.37 2.53
C GLU A 77 1.60 -12.43 2.07
N LEU A 78 0.90 -11.78 3.00
CA LEU A 78 -0.16 -10.81 2.69
C LEU A 78 0.34 -9.60 1.90
N LEU A 79 1.60 -9.21 2.12
CA LEU A 79 2.23 -8.13 1.37
C LEU A 79 2.82 -8.61 0.03
N GLY A 80 2.98 -9.91 -0.18
CA GLY A 80 3.64 -10.46 -1.37
C GLY A 80 5.13 -10.10 -1.43
N HIS A 81 5.80 -9.99 -0.28
CA HIS A 81 7.24 -9.73 -0.23
C HIS A 81 8.03 -11.02 -0.49
N THR A 82 8.93 -10.96 -1.48
CA THR A 82 9.81 -12.09 -1.82
C THR A 82 10.89 -12.34 -0.77
N SER A 83 11.27 -11.30 -0.01
CA SER A 83 12.24 -11.39 1.08
C SER A 83 11.63 -10.90 2.39
N ILE A 84 11.89 -11.65 3.46
CA ILE A 84 11.47 -11.28 4.83
C ILE A 84 12.14 -10.00 5.31
N GLN A 85 13.33 -9.66 4.79
CA GLN A 85 14.06 -8.43 5.15
C GLN A 85 13.24 -7.17 4.87
N THR A 86 12.46 -7.15 3.79
CA THR A 86 11.58 -6.02 3.44
C THR A 86 10.41 -5.89 4.43
N THR A 87 9.95 -6.99 5.02
CA THR A 87 8.91 -7.01 6.05
C THR A 87 9.46 -6.68 7.44
N MET A 88 10.72 -7.05 7.73
CA MET A 88 11.39 -6.75 8.99
C MET A 88 11.53 -5.25 9.28
N ILE A 89 11.42 -4.37 8.28
CA ILE A 89 11.38 -2.91 8.50
C ILE A 89 10.21 -2.53 9.44
N TYR A 90 9.10 -3.27 9.44
CA TYR A 90 7.94 -3.00 10.28
C TYR A 90 8.12 -3.38 11.75
N THR A 91 9.01 -4.34 12.03
CA THR A 91 9.22 -4.79 13.41
C THR A 91 9.83 -3.68 14.24
N HIS A 92 10.81 -2.93 13.71
CA HIS A 92 11.41 -1.79 14.41
C HIS A 92 10.40 -0.71 14.83
N VAL A 93 9.33 -0.53 14.07
CA VAL A 93 8.30 0.48 14.35
C VAL A 93 7.32 -0.02 15.42
N ALA A 94 6.84 -1.27 15.31
CA ALA A 94 5.92 -1.84 16.30
C ALA A 94 6.60 -2.16 17.65
N THR A 95 7.89 -2.51 17.64
CA THR A 95 8.64 -2.92 18.84
C THR A 95 8.72 -1.80 19.89
N LYS A 96 8.62 -0.52 19.49
CA LYS A 96 8.57 0.60 20.45
C LYS A 96 7.42 0.51 21.45
N ASN A 97 6.38 -0.28 21.18
CA ASN A 97 5.25 -0.48 22.11
C ASN A 97 5.14 -1.90 22.69
N ILE A 98 5.80 -2.92 22.12
CA ILE A 98 5.50 -4.33 22.45
C ILE A 98 6.35 -4.87 23.61
N LEU A 99 7.61 -4.47 23.74
CA LEU A 99 8.53 -5.15 24.66
C LEU A 99 8.39 -4.71 26.13
N GLY A 100 7.65 -3.65 26.44
CA GLY A 100 7.48 -3.17 27.83
C GLY A 100 8.81 -2.87 28.55
N VAL A 101 9.92 -2.78 27.81
CA VAL A 101 11.26 -2.54 28.35
C VAL A 101 11.30 -1.08 28.76
N ARG A 102 11.17 -0.83 30.07
CA ARG A 102 11.43 0.48 30.67
C ARG A 102 12.90 0.83 30.48
N SER A 103 13.17 2.06 30.09
CA SER A 103 14.55 2.55 30.05
C SER A 103 15.14 2.47 31.46
N PRO A 104 16.41 2.04 31.61
CA PRO A 104 17.12 2.17 32.87
C PRO A 104 17.21 3.61 33.40
N LEU A 105 17.01 4.60 32.51
CA LEU A 105 16.96 6.03 32.83
C LEU A 105 15.56 6.51 33.27
N ASP A 106 14.52 5.69 33.12
CA ASP A 106 13.16 5.98 33.61
C ASP A 106 12.95 5.48 35.06
N LYS A 107 14.04 5.24 35.81
CA LYS A 107 14.05 4.87 37.24
C LYS A 107 14.24 6.10 38.13
#